data_AF-A5P8H8-F1
#
_entry.id   AF-A5P8H8-F1
#
_cell.length_a   1.000
_cell.length_b   1.000
_cell.length_c   1.000
_cell.angle_alpha   90.00
_cell.angle_beta   90.00
_cell.angle_gamma   90.00
#
_symmetry.space_group_name_H-M   'P 1'
#
loop_
_entity.id
_entity.type
_entity.pdbx_description
1 polymer ?
#
loop_
_entity_poly.entity_id
_entity_poly.type
_entity_poly.pdbx_seq_one_letter_code
_entity_poly.pdbx_strand_id
1 'polypeptide(L)'
;MDDLPIGVLHLGVKTATLERAGFRTVGDLANVTREQIIRIPTVGWRTADLLSENRQALIDASDAETGTDWDGYCETTRIPLLPHEGRPRSGKDFLASLPDFLAEVADNLADETFSAILRERICQPPERQKTLDEIAATTSPPVTRERIRQKEKKLLGQLTGGLLNDTYGTLGIHFRPEFSIWWKRAADRLSHLEEIEFTDFVDALSAEWEVPNHAVITQLPIILAIVTGEPQMSGEFRAASRVDPRLFGDLRGEVLGLPLNRLRLGRYAERLAEAGSETVGDIVLRLRAGSLGAKGGKAAEVAAMHANQLASCLRDDGLIDWPSYRTANALSCLPASPTVNAAEFVATLRETVCDLLTASRITKRASEIYRLRTSRTLGSQMTLQAVADALDTHLPTVKREETVFLSFLNGVLIGHDFSKLPVWLDDLWLEYWDEARASYESARDNYGEFSENLAWKWRLTVRDISKAAPTIWAVLSGYPNDRRSKRAISKAPVVNPIIDPDPQLPAGRIRLRGFRRVH
;
A
#
# COMPACT_ATOMS: atom_id res chain seq x y z
N MET A 1 -40.29 6.04 18.53
CA MET A 1 -40.51 7.25 17.70
C MET A 1 -40.03 8.50 18.43
N ASP A 2 -40.36 8.67 19.71
CA ASP A 2 -40.02 9.88 20.48
C ASP A 2 -38.52 10.21 20.55
N ASP A 3 -37.64 9.21 20.60
CA ASP A 3 -36.18 9.40 20.66
C ASP A 3 -35.54 9.77 19.30
N LEU A 4 -36.31 9.79 18.21
CA LEU A 4 -35.77 10.13 16.89
C LEU A 4 -35.33 11.59 16.85
N PRO A 5 -34.14 11.91 16.30
CA PRO A 5 -33.70 13.30 16.15
C PRO A 5 -34.66 14.08 15.25
N ILE A 6 -34.90 15.37 15.54
CA ILE A 6 -35.77 16.20 14.69
C ILE A 6 -35.26 16.37 13.25
N GLY A 7 -33.99 16.03 13.00
CA GLY A 7 -33.39 15.98 11.68
C GLY A 7 -34.12 15.07 10.70
N VAL A 8 -34.83 14.04 11.16
CA VAL A 8 -35.61 13.12 10.31
C VAL A 8 -36.85 13.79 9.70
N LEU A 9 -37.26 14.96 10.20
CA LEU A 9 -38.39 15.72 9.69
C LEU A 9 -38.05 16.62 8.49
N HIS A 10 -36.78 16.68 8.04
CA HIS A 10 -36.35 17.38 6.81
C HIS A 10 -36.78 18.86 6.71
N LEU A 11 -36.64 19.62 7.80
CA LEU A 11 -37.15 21.00 7.91
C LEU A 11 -36.20 22.08 7.35
N GLY A 12 -35.26 21.70 6.50
CA GLY A 12 -34.27 22.64 5.96
C GLY A 12 -33.30 23.15 7.03
N VAL A 13 -32.82 24.37 6.77
CA VAL A 13 -31.97 25.16 7.69
C VAL A 13 -32.64 25.46 9.04
N LYS A 14 -33.96 25.25 9.16
CA LYS A 14 -34.72 25.54 10.37
C LYS A 14 -34.61 24.44 11.43
N THR A 15 -34.20 23.24 11.05
CA THR A 15 -33.84 22.16 11.97
C THR A 15 -32.87 22.66 13.05
N ALA A 16 -31.74 23.27 12.65
CA ALA A 16 -30.75 23.80 13.59
C ALA A 16 -31.27 24.97 14.45
N THR A 17 -32.31 25.68 14.00
CA THR A 17 -32.95 26.73 14.81
C THR A 17 -33.84 26.12 15.89
N LEU A 18 -34.54 25.02 15.57
CA LEU A 18 -35.35 24.26 16.53
C LEU A 18 -34.46 23.57 17.57
N GLU A 19 -33.33 22.98 17.16
CA GLU A 19 -32.34 22.38 18.06
C GLU A 19 -31.80 23.41 19.06
N ARG A 20 -31.45 24.61 18.57
CA ARG A 20 -31.01 25.74 19.41
C ARG A 20 -32.09 26.26 20.36
N ALA A 21 -33.37 26.06 20.03
CA ALA A 21 -34.50 26.39 20.88
C ALA A 21 -34.82 25.29 21.91
N GLY A 22 -34.06 24.18 21.92
CA GLY A 22 -34.19 23.08 22.87
C GLY A 22 -34.92 21.86 22.34
N PHE A 23 -35.41 21.87 21.10
CA PHE A 23 -36.10 20.73 20.48
C PHE A 23 -35.11 19.85 19.73
N ARG A 24 -34.69 18.74 20.34
CA ARG A 24 -33.67 17.84 19.77
C ARG A 24 -34.27 16.56 19.20
N THR A 25 -35.37 16.11 19.78
CA THR A 25 -36.06 14.88 19.41
C THR A 25 -37.49 15.13 18.94
N VAL A 26 -38.08 14.18 18.21
CA VAL A 26 -39.49 14.23 17.81
C VAL A 26 -40.41 14.25 19.05
N GLY A 27 -40.00 13.58 20.14
CA GLY A 27 -40.69 13.62 21.42
C GLY A 27 -40.74 15.03 22.04
N ASP A 28 -39.67 15.83 21.90
CA ASP A 28 -39.66 17.22 22.38
C ASP A 28 -40.72 18.08 21.68
N LEU A 29 -41.12 17.70 20.46
CA LEU A 29 -42.13 18.37 19.66
C LEU A 29 -43.56 17.84 19.92
N ALA A 30 -43.73 16.81 20.75
CA ALA A 30 -45.01 16.10 20.89
C ALA A 30 -46.17 17.03 21.32
N ASN A 31 -45.88 17.94 22.25
CA ASN A 31 -46.85 18.85 22.88
C ASN A 31 -46.73 20.30 22.41
N VAL A 32 -45.94 20.55 21.36
CA VAL A 32 -45.67 21.92 20.90
C VAL A 32 -46.70 22.34 19.87
N THR A 33 -47.39 23.46 20.13
CA THR A 33 -48.40 23.98 19.20
C THR A 33 -47.76 24.79 18.08
N ARG A 34 -48.50 24.96 16.97
CA ARG A 34 -48.09 25.78 15.82
C ARG A 34 -47.72 27.20 16.25
N GLU A 35 -48.49 27.80 17.17
CA GLU A 35 -48.24 29.14 17.71
C GLU A 35 -46.95 29.21 18.53
N GLN A 36 -46.60 28.15 19.26
CA GLN A 36 -45.36 28.07 20.01
C GLN A 36 -44.15 27.96 19.07
N ILE A 37 -44.26 27.17 17.99
CA ILE A 37 -43.22 27.05 16.96
C ILE A 37 -42.96 28.39 16.25
N ILE A 38 -44.01 29.13 15.90
CA ILE A 38 -43.89 30.41 15.17
C ILE A 38 -43.25 31.51 16.04
N ARG A 39 -43.32 31.40 17.37
CA ARG A 39 -42.65 32.34 18.29
C ARG A 39 -41.13 32.18 18.29
N ILE A 40 -40.60 31.08 17.75
CA ILE A 40 -39.16 30.85 17.65
C ILE A 40 -38.59 31.80 16.58
N PRO A 41 -37.58 32.62 16.92
CA PRO A 41 -36.99 33.56 15.97
C PRO A 41 -36.57 32.87 14.66
N THR A 42 -36.93 33.48 13.54
CA THR A 42 -36.68 32.99 12.16
C THR A 42 -37.50 31.78 11.71
N VAL A 43 -38.40 31.22 12.55
CA VAL A 43 -39.34 30.19 12.14
C VAL A 43 -40.64 30.86 11.69
N GLY A 44 -41.09 30.54 10.47
CA GLY A 44 -42.31 31.11 9.89
C GLY A 44 -43.42 30.07 9.73
N TRP A 45 -44.61 30.54 9.36
CA TRP A 45 -45.80 29.72 9.13
C TRP A 45 -45.53 28.50 8.23
N ARG A 46 -44.83 28.70 7.10
CA ARG A 46 -44.48 27.62 6.17
C ARG A 46 -43.64 26.51 6.81
N THR A 47 -42.74 26.85 7.73
CA THR A 47 -41.93 25.85 8.44
C THR A 47 -42.77 25.13 9.50
N ALA A 48 -43.66 25.84 10.20
CA ALA A 48 -44.56 25.23 11.17
C ALA A 48 -45.55 24.26 10.52
N ASP A 49 -45.99 24.58 9.29
CA ASP A 49 -46.86 23.73 8.49
C ASP A 49 -46.13 22.46 8.06
N LEU A 50 -44.95 22.63 7.45
CA LEU A 50 -44.10 21.51 7.06
C LEU A 50 -43.73 20.60 8.26
N LEU A 51 -43.45 21.18 9.42
CA LEU A 51 -43.20 20.43 10.66
C LEU A 51 -44.42 19.61 11.08
N SER A 52 -45.63 20.19 10.98
CA SER A 52 -46.86 19.49 11.33
C SER A 52 -47.17 18.36 10.35
N GLU A 53 -47.03 18.62 9.04
CA GLU A 53 -47.23 17.65 7.97
C GLU A 53 -46.26 16.48 8.08
N ASN A 54 -44.95 16.75 8.17
CA ASN A 54 -43.94 15.70 8.24
C ASN A 54 -44.02 14.93 9.55
N ARG A 55 -44.35 15.59 10.67
CA ARG A 55 -44.57 14.90 11.94
C ARG A 55 -45.78 13.97 11.85
N GLN A 56 -46.89 14.40 11.25
CA GLN A 56 -48.06 13.55 11.09
C GLN A 56 -47.75 12.34 10.19
N ALA A 57 -47.08 12.55 9.06
CA ALA A 57 -46.64 11.46 8.20
C ALA A 57 -45.72 10.47 8.94
N LEU A 58 -44.83 10.96 9.81
CA LEU A 58 -43.97 10.10 10.62
C LEU A 58 -44.75 9.30 11.67
N ILE A 59 -45.78 9.90 12.28
CA ILE A 59 -46.68 9.21 13.22
C ILE A 59 -47.44 8.10 12.48
N ASP A 60 -48.00 8.41 11.32
CA ASP A 60 -48.79 7.46 10.53
C ASP A 60 -47.95 6.29 10.03
N ALA A 61 -46.65 6.53 9.77
CA ALA A 61 -45.69 5.53 9.36
C ALA A 61 -44.99 4.80 10.53
N SER A 62 -45.28 5.14 11.78
CA SER A 62 -44.63 4.53 12.95
C SER A 62 -45.57 3.60 13.68
N ASP A 63 -45.15 2.36 13.87
CA ASP A 63 -45.83 1.36 14.69
C ASP A 63 -45.00 0.98 15.92
N ALA A 64 -45.67 0.68 17.03
CA ALA A 64 -45.02 0.38 18.30
C ALA A 64 -44.28 -0.97 18.31
N GLU A 65 -44.70 -1.94 17.51
CA GLU A 65 -44.11 -3.28 17.43
C GLU A 65 -43.09 -3.39 16.29
N THR A 66 -43.36 -2.79 15.12
CA THR A 66 -42.50 -2.95 13.93
C THR A 66 -41.53 -1.80 13.69
N GLY A 67 -41.63 -0.70 14.44
CA GLY A 67 -40.83 0.50 14.24
C GLY A 67 -41.38 1.41 13.13
N THR A 68 -40.53 2.28 12.60
CA THR A 68 -40.91 3.26 11.56
C THR A 68 -40.75 2.65 10.17
N ASP A 69 -41.84 2.63 9.40
CA ASP A 69 -41.85 2.36 7.97
C ASP A 69 -41.32 3.57 7.19
N TRP A 70 -40.00 3.56 6.95
CA TRP A 70 -39.35 4.64 6.21
C TRP A 70 -39.78 4.70 4.75
N ASP A 71 -40.20 3.57 4.14
CA ASP A 71 -40.69 3.57 2.76
C ASP A 71 -41.99 4.41 2.69
N GLY A 72 -42.98 4.13 3.54
CA GLY A 72 -44.24 4.87 3.59
C GLY A 72 -44.07 6.34 4.00
N TYR A 73 -43.20 6.64 4.97
CA TYR A 73 -42.91 8.02 5.37
C TYR A 73 -42.30 8.85 4.24
N CYS A 74 -41.27 8.30 3.57
CA CYS A 74 -40.55 8.98 2.50
C CYS A 74 -41.41 9.14 1.24
N GLU A 75 -42.27 8.17 0.93
CA GLU A 75 -43.25 8.27 -0.15
C GLU A 75 -44.26 9.40 0.11
N THR A 76 -44.83 9.46 1.33
CA THR A 76 -45.81 10.48 1.72
C THR A 76 -45.21 11.88 1.69
N THR A 77 -43.97 12.02 2.17
CA THR A 77 -43.25 13.31 2.23
C THR A 77 -42.55 13.67 0.92
N ARG A 78 -42.56 12.78 -0.08
CA ARG A 78 -41.84 12.90 -1.37
C ARG A 78 -40.34 13.12 -1.20
N ILE A 79 -39.76 12.45 -0.23
CA ILE A 79 -38.33 12.49 0.06
C ILE A 79 -37.71 11.22 -0.52
N PRO A 80 -36.66 11.30 -1.36
CA PRO A 80 -36.01 10.10 -1.86
C PRO A 80 -35.37 9.29 -0.72
N LEU A 81 -35.65 7.99 -0.70
CA LEU A 81 -35.11 7.04 0.27
C LEU A 81 -34.03 6.18 -0.39
N LEU A 82 -32.78 6.35 0.03
CA LEU A 82 -31.60 5.75 -0.60
C LEU A 82 -30.89 4.73 0.29
N PRO A 83 -30.30 3.66 -0.27
CA PRO A 83 -30.34 3.30 -1.69
C PRO A 83 -31.71 2.78 -2.13
N HIS A 84 -32.10 2.95 -3.40
CA HIS A 84 -33.36 2.41 -3.93
C HIS A 84 -33.30 0.88 -3.98
N GLU A 85 -32.18 0.34 -4.46
CA GLU A 85 -31.88 -1.10 -4.53
C GLU A 85 -30.64 -1.43 -3.69
N GLY A 86 -30.55 -2.65 -3.16
CA GLY A 86 -29.38 -3.06 -2.38
C GLY A 86 -29.50 -2.73 -0.89
N ARG A 87 -30.17 -3.62 -0.15
CA ARG A 87 -30.17 -3.62 1.33
C ARG A 87 -29.01 -4.51 1.78
N PRO A 88 -27.84 -3.95 2.14
CA PRO A 88 -26.67 -4.77 2.43
C PRO A 88 -26.94 -5.65 3.65
N ARG A 89 -26.74 -6.96 3.52
CA ARG A 89 -26.95 -7.93 4.59
C ARG A 89 -25.66 -8.29 5.33
N SER A 90 -24.52 -7.90 4.78
CA SER A 90 -23.19 -8.12 5.33
C SER A 90 -22.32 -6.88 5.10
N GLY A 91 -21.24 -6.73 5.87
CA GLY A 91 -20.28 -5.65 5.67
C GLY A 91 -19.57 -5.73 4.32
N LYS A 92 -19.43 -6.95 3.77
CA LYS A 92 -18.93 -7.18 2.40
C LYS A 92 -19.86 -6.56 1.35
N ASP A 93 -21.16 -6.82 1.45
CA ASP A 93 -22.16 -6.25 0.53
C ASP A 93 -22.20 -4.73 0.67
N PHE A 94 -22.15 -4.23 1.91
CA PHE A 94 -22.09 -2.80 2.21
C PHE A 94 -20.89 -2.12 1.54
N LEU A 95 -19.67 -2.63 1.74
CA LEU A 95 -18.46 -2.05 1.14
C LEU A 95 -18.46 -2.14 -0.39
N ALA A 96 -18.98 -3.22 -0.95
CA ALA A 96 -19.10 -3.37 -2.41
C ALA A 96 -20.09 -2.37 -3.00
N SER A 97 -21.17 -2.06 -2.28
CA SER A 97 -22.21 -1.12 -2.71
C SER A 97 -21.88 0.37 -2.53
N LEU A 98 -20.81 0.71 -1.79
CA LEU A 98 -20.46 2.11 -1.50
C LEU A 98 -20.32 3.01 -2.73
N PRO A 99 -19.62 2.61 -3.82
CA PRO A 99 -19.50 3.45 -5.01
C PRO A 99 -20.85 3.72 -5.69
N ASP A 100 -21.67 2.68 -5.82
CA ASP A 100 -23.00 2.78 -6.48
C ASP A 100 -23.96 3.62 -5.63
N PHE A 101 -23.95 3.44 -4.31
CA PHE A 101 -24.71 4.26 -3.37
C PHE A 101 -24.35 5.75 -3.50
N LEU A 102 -23.05 6.10 -3.58
CA LEU A 102 -22.66 7.50 -3.70
C LEU A 102 -22.98 8.09 -5.09
N ALA A 103 -22.92 7.28 -6.14
CA ALA A 103 -23.40 7.70 -7.45
C ALA A 103 -24.89 8.02 -7.40
N GLU A 104 -25.69 7.16 -6.76
CA GLU A 104 -27.12 7.36 -6.57
C GLU A 104 -27.44 8.58 -5.69
N VAL A 105 -26.67 8.81 -4.63
CA VAL A 105 -26.76 10.06 -3.85
C VAL A 105 -26.53 11.26 -4.75
N ALA A 106 -25.49 11.25 -5.58
CA ALA A 106 -25.17 12.35 -6.48
C ALA A 106 -26.33 12.68 -7.43
N ASP A 107 -27.13 11.68 -7.81
CA ASP A 107 -28.22 11.81 -8.78
C ASP A 107 -29.47 12.41 -8.17
N ASN A 108 -29.58 12.34 -6.84
CA ASN A 108 -30.71 12.86 -6.07
C ASN A 108 -30.39 14.19 -5.36
N LEU A 109 -29.16 14.73 -5.51
CA LEU A 109 -28.80 16.04 -4.96
C LEU A 109 -29.33 17.17 -5.85
N ALA A 110 -30.06 18.11 -5.25
CA ALA A 110 -30.61 19.26 -5.95
C ALA A 110 -29.55 20.29 -6.42
N ASP A 111 -28.36 20.31 -5.81
CA ASP A 111 -27.26 21.20 -6.20
C ASP A 111 -26.33 20.45 -7.17
N GLU A 112 -26.35 20.83 -8.44
CA GLU A 112 -25.50 20.23 -9.49
C GLU A 112 -24.01 20.29 -9.14
N THR A 113 -23.57 21.32 -8.40
CA THR A 113 -22.18 21.39 -7.94
C THR A 113 -21.89 20.31 -6.89
N PHE A 114 -22.83 19.99 -6.00
CA PHE A 114 -22.66 18.89 -5.06
C PHE A 114 -22.59 17.54 -5.80
N SER A 115 -23.43 17.34 -6.80
CA SER A 115 -23.39 16.16 -7.65
C SER A 115 -22.03 16.00 -8.34
N ALA A 116 -21.50 17.08 -8.95
CA ALA A 116 -20.19 17.08 -9.59
C ALA A 116 -19.04 16.79 -8.60
N ILE A 117 -19.08 17.38 -7.39
CA ILE A 117 -18.08 17.10 -6.34
C ILE A 117 -18.09 15.61 -5.96
N LEU A 118 -19.28 15.01 -5.80
CA LEU A 118 -19.37 13.62 -5.39
C LEU A 118 -18.90 12.68 -6.52
N ARG A 119 -19.41 12.86 -7.74
CA ARG A 119 -19.12 12.00 -8.91
C ARG A 119 -17.71 12.13 -9.44
N GLU A 120 -17.20 13.35 -9.59
CA GLU A 120 -15.96 13.62 -10.34
C GLU A 120 -14.72 13.72 -9.46
N ARG A 121 -14.91 13.74 -8.13
CA ARG A 121 -13.81 13.95 -7.17
C ARG A 121 -13.84 12.98 -6.01
N ILE A 122 -14.91 12.92 -5.21
CA ILE A 122 -14.93 12.06 -4.00
C ILE A 122 -14.96 10.58 -4.38
N CYS A 123 -15.78 10.19 -5.35
CA CYS A 123 -15.95 8.80 -5.77
C CYS A 123 -14.86 8.31 -6.75
N GLN A 124 -13.95 9.18 -7.17
CA GLN A 124 -12.92 8.82 -8.15
C GLN A 124 -11.63 8.36 -7.46
N PRO A 125 -10.91 7.37 -8.05
CA PRO A 125 -9.57 7.02 -7.59
C PRO A 125 -8.62 8.22 -7.77
N PRO A 126 -7.55 8.34 -6.95
CA PRO A 126 -6.68 9.53 -6.92
C PRO A 126 -6.15 10.01 -8.28
N GLU A 127 -5.96 9.11 -9.24
CA GLU A 127 -5.48 9.41 -10.59
C GLU A 127 -6.53 10.07 -11.49
N ARG A 128 -7.82 9.92 -11.17
CA ARG A 128 -8.96 10.42 -11.95
C ARG A 128 -9.74 11.54 -11.24
N GLN A 129 -9.35 11.92 -10.03
CA GLN A 129 -10.02 12.98 -9.29
C GLN A 129 -9.81 14.34 -9.95
N LYS A 130 -10.90 15.00 -10.36
CA LYS A 130 -10.81 16.39 -10.80
C LYS A 130 -10.39 17.30 -9.64
N THR A 131 -9.57 18.29 -9.94
CA THR A 131 -9.19 19.37 -9.05
C THR A 131 -10.37 20.31 -8.77
N LEU A 132 -10.27 21.07 -7.67
CA LEU A 132 -11.29 22.09 -7.34
C LEU A 132 -11.41 23.16 -8.44
N ASP A 133 -10.31 23.47 -9.14
CA ASP A 133 -10.30 24.43 -10.24
C ASP A 133 -11.03 23.90 -11.48
N GLU A 134 -10.87 22.62 -11.80
CA GLU A 134 -11.58 21.97 -12.91
C GLU A 134 -13.09 21.90 -12.66
N ILE A 135 -13.51 21.63 -11.42
CA ILE A 135 -14.94 21.66 -11.05
C ILE A 135 -15.47 23.10 -11.08
N ALA A 136 -14.69 24.06 -10.56
CA ALA A 136 -15.05 25.48 -10.57
C ALA A 136 -15.30 26.01 -11.99
N ALA A 137 -14.48 25.60 -12.95
CA ALA A 137 -14.56 25.99 -14.35
C ALA A 137 -15.75 25.35 -15.11
N THR A 138 -16.20 24.16 -14.68
CA THR A 138 -17.31 23.43 -15.31
C THR A 138 -18.68 23.79 -14.75
N THR A 139 -18.74 24.51 -13.63
CA THR A 139 -19.99 24.98 -13.02
C THR A 139 -20.58 26.15 -13.82
N SER A 140 -21.91 26.24 -13.94
CA SER A 140 -22.60 27.35 -14.60
C SER A 140 -23.52 28.10 -13.61
N PRO A 141 -23.30 29.41 -13.34
CA PRO A 141 -22.14 30.21 -13.75
C PRO A 141 -20.84 29.72 -13.09
N PRO A 142 -19.66 29.99 -13.70
CA PRO A 142 -18.38 29.63 -13.10
C PRO A 142 -18.21 30.25 -11.71
N VAL A 143 -17.73 29.45 -10.76
CA VAL A 143 -17.50 29.88 -9.39
C VAL A 143 -16.02 29.83 -9.05
N THR A 144 -15.62 30.37 -7.90
CA THR A 144 -14.23 30.32 -7.47
C THR A 144 -13.87 28.96 -6.87
N ARG A 145 -12.59 28.59 -6.93
CA ARG A 145 -12.03 27.42 -6.22
C ARG A 145 -12.44 27.35 -4.74
N GLU A 146 -12.40 28.49 -4.05
CA GLU A 146 -12.78 28.57 -2.63
C GLU A 146 -14.28 28.31 -2.44
N ARG A 147 -15.13 28.72 -3.40
CA ARG A 147 -16.56 28.40 -3.34
C ARG A 147 -16.82 26.90 -3.49
N ILE A 148 -16.10 26.21 -4.38
CA ILE A 148 -16.17 24.74 -4.50
C ILE A 148 -15.73 24.08 -3.19
N ARG A 149 -14.61 24.52 -2.60
CA ARG A 149 -14.12 24.00 -1.32
C ARG A 149 -15.15 24.13 -0.19
N GLN A 150 -15.83 25.28 -0.10
CA GLN A 150 -16.89 25.49 0.89
C GLN A 150 -18.10 24.57 0.65
N LYS A 151 -18.48 24.39 -0.61
CA LYS A 151 -19.56 23.48 -1.01
C LYS A 151 -19.19 22.02 -0.70
N GLU A 152 -17.97 21.59 -0.99
CA GLU A 152 -17.45 20.26 -0.69
C GLU A 152 -17.47 19.98 0.81
N LYS A 153 -16.96 20.89 1.64
CA LYS A 153 -17.03 20.76 3.10
C LYS A 153 -18.47 20.67 3.61
N LYS A 154 -19.39 21.46 3.03
CA LYS A 154 -20.79 21.43 3.39
C LYS A 154 -21.45 20.10 3.03
N LEU A 155 -21.21 19.60 1.81
CA LEU A 155 -21.73 18.31 1.34
C LEU A 155 -21.25 17.18 2.24
N LEU A 156 -19.94 17.10 2.50
CA LEU A 156 -19.39 16.07 3.39
C LEU A 156 -20.05 16.12 4.77
N GLY A 157 -20.16 17.30 5.38
CA GLY A 157 -20.85 17.44 6.67
C GLY A 157 -22.32 16.98 6.65
N GLN A 158 -23.04 17.19 5.53
CA GLN A 158 -24.42 16.70 5.38
C GLN A 158 -24.46 15.17 5.23
N LEU A 159 -23.54 14.57 4.47
CA LEU A 159 -23.44 13.11 4.31
C LEU A 159 -23.08 12.44 5.64
N THR A 160 -22.05 12.93 6.33
CA THR A 160 -21.65 12.48 7.68
C THR A 160 -22.84 12.57 8.63
N GLY A 161 -23.53 13.72 8.65
CA GLY A 161 -24.68 13.94 9.51
C GLY A 161 -25.84 12.98 9.25
N GLY A 162 -26.20 12.78 7.97
CA GLY A 162 -27.25 11.83 7.59
C GLY A 162 -26.88 10.39 7.92
N LEU A 163 -25.68 9.93 7.54
CA LEU A 163 -25.25 8.54 7.70
C LEU A 163 -25.06 8.13 9.17
N LEU A 164 -24.56 9.04 10.01
CA LEU A 164 -24.11 8.72 11.37
C LEU A 164 -25.08 9.20 12.45
N ASN A 165 -25.72 10.35 12.23
CA ASN A 165 -26.44 11.08 13.28
C ASN A 165 -27.92 11.31 12.97
N ASP A 166 -28.44 10.78 11.86
CA ASP A 166 -29.81 10.99 11.39
C ASP A 166 -30.18 12.48 11.21
N THR A 167 -29.19 13.33 10.88
CA THR A 167 -29.40 14.77 10.66
C THR A 167 -29.60 15.07 9.17
N TYR A 168 -30.84 14.95 8.70
CA TYR A 168 -31.19 15.11 7.27
C TYR A 168 -31.63 16.50 6.85
N GLY A 169 -31.73 17.44 7.80
CA GLY A 169 -32.42 18.72 7.62
C GLY A 169 -32.15 19.47 6.31
N THR A 170 -30.93 19.43 5.76
CA THR A 170 -30.60 20.14 4.50
C THR A 170 -30.11 19.24 3.36
N LEU A 171 -30.15 17.92 3.53
CA LEU A 171 -29.61 16.96 2.57
C LEU A 171 -30.63 16.64 1.47
N GLY A 172 -31.93 16.67 1.79
CA GLY A 172 -33.01 16.47 0.82
C GLY A 172 -33.25 15.02 0.39
N ILE A 173 -32.53 14.08 1.01
CA ILE A 173 -32.64 12.63 0.84
C ILE A 173 -32.57 11.98 2.22
N HIS A 174 -33.21 10.82 2.38
CA HIS A 174 -33.15 10.01 3.59
C HIS A 174 -32.37 8.73 3.32
N PHE A 175 -31.56 8.27 4.27
CA PHE A 175 -30.80 7.03 4.13
C PHE A 175 -31.52 5.87 4.81
N ARG A 176 -31.63 4.74 4.12
CA ARG A 176 -32.20 3.52 4.65
C ARG A 176 -31.44 3.08 5.91
N PRO A 177 -32.14 2.70 6.99
CA PRO A 177 -31.50 2.18 8.21
C PRO A 177 -30.58 0.99 7.94
N GLU A 178 -30.95 0.10 7.02
CA GLU A 178 -30.17 -1.10 6.67
C GLU A 178 -28.81 -0.77 6.06
N PHE A 179 -28.67 0.42 5.46
CA PHE A 179 -27.40 0.91 4.95
C PHE A 179 -26.64 1.73 6.01
N SER A 180 -27.32 2.66 6.67
CA SER A 180 -26.69 3.56 7.66
C SER A 180 -26.22 2.83 8.93
N ILE A 181 -26.80 1.66 9.26
CA ILE A 181 -26.40 0.89 10.45
C ILE A 181 -24.91 0.52 10.46
N TRP A 182 -24.31 0.25 9.31
CA TRP A 182 -22.88 -0.08 9.19
C TRP A 182 -21.98 1.11 9.58
N TRP A 183 -22.39 2.32 9.20
CA TRP A 183 -21.75 3.55 9.62
C TRP A 183 -21.94 3.82 11.11
N LYS A 184 -23.16 3.62 11.63
CA LYS A 184 -23.50 3.83 13.04
C LYS A 184 -22.73 2.88 13.98
N ARG A 185 -22.60 1.59 13.62
CA ARG A 185 -21.75 0.63 14.37
C ARG A 185 -20.30 1.08 14.46
N ALA A 186 -19.72 1.50 13.33
CA ALA A 186 -18.37 2.07 13.32
C ALA A 186 -18.27 3.34 14.17
N ALA A 187 -19.31 4.19 14.16
CA ALA A 187 -19.40 5.37 15.01
C ALA A 187 -19.41 5.04 16.49
N ASP A 188 -20.23 4.09 16.92
CA ASP A 188 -20.31 3.67 18.31
C ASP A 188 -18.95 3.16 18.80
N ARG A 189 -18.24 2.42 17.94
CA ARG A 189 -16.89 1.92 18.21
C ARG A 189 -15.83 3.01 18.26
N LEU A 190 -15.93 4.07 17.46
CA LEU A 190 -14.84 5.04 17.26
C LEU A 190 -15.09 6.43 17.88
N SER A 191 -16.32 6.74 18.28
CA SER A 191 -16.77 8.06 18.75
C SER A 191 -15.99 8.60 19.95
N HIS A 192 -15.46 7.71 20.80
CA HIS A 192 -14.70 8.07 22.00
C HIS A 192 -13.24 8.45 21.72
N LEU A 193 -12.75 8.23 20.50
CA LEU A 193 -11.39 8.53 20.12
C LEU A 193 -11.30 9.91 19.45
N GLU A 194 -10.28 10.71 19.80
CA GLU A 194 -9.97 11.96 19.10
C GLU A 194 -9.17 11.69 17.83
N GLU A 195 -8.15 10.85 18.02
CA GLU A 195 -7.12 10.52 17.07
C GLU A 195 -6.87 9.02 17.14
N ILE A 196 -6.65 8.40 15.99
CA ILE A 196 -6.37 6.97 15.85
C ILE A 196 -5.27 6.77 14.82
N GLU A 197 -4.38 5.81 15.02
CA GLU A 197 -3.38 5.44 14.02
C GLU A 197 -4.06 4.77 12.81
N PHE A 198 -3.44 4.87 11.63
CA PHE A 198 -3.98 4.30 10.40
C PHE A 198 -4.33 2.81 10.51
N THR A 199 -3.41 2.02 11.07
CA THR A 199 -3.56 0.57 11.21
C THR A 199 -4.74 0.26 12.12
N ASP A 200 -4.80 0.92 13.27
CA ASP A 200 -5.86 0.72 14.26
C ASP A 200 -7.22 1.13 13.70
N PHE A 201 -7.26 2.15 12.85
CA PHE A 201 -8.48 2.56 12.15
C PHE A 201 -8.97 1.51 11.16
N VAL A 202 -8.08 0.99 10.31
CA VAL A 202 -8.44 -0.08 9.36
C VAL A 202 -8.85 -1.34 10.11
N ASP A 203 -8.15 -1.72 11.16
CA ASP A 203 -8.45 -2.91 11.96
C ASP A 203 -9.79 -2.76 12.69
N ALA A 204 -10.09 -1.58 13.24
CA ALA A 204 -11.37 -1.31 13.89
C ALA A 204 -12.55 -1.42 12.92
N LEU A 205 -12.43 -0.83 11.72
CA LEU A 205 -13.47 -0.93 10.69
C LEU A 205 -13.62 -2.36 10.16
N SER A 206 -12.50 -3.05 9.98
CA SER A 206 -12.48 -4.44 9.48
C SER A 206 -13.15 -5.39 10.46
N ALA A 207 -12.92 -5.20 11.76
CA ALA A 207 -13.60 -5.94 12.82
C ALA A 207 -15.10 -5.63 12.87
N GLU A 208 -15.50 -4.35 12.87
CA GLU A 208 -16.92 -3.96 12.97
C GLU A 208 -17.76 -4.36 11.76
N TRP A 209 -17.15 -4.39 10.58
CA TRP A 209 -17.82 -4.77 9.34
C TRP A 209 -17.60 -6.23 8.97
N GLU A 210 -16.82 -6.99 9.75
CA GLU A 210 -16.52 -8.41 9.52
C GLU A 210 -15.94 -8.65 8.11
N VAL A 211 -15.02 -7.79 7.68
CA VAL A 211 -14.35 -7.87 6.38
C VAL A 211 -12.83 -7.86 6.54
N PRO A 212 -12.07 -8.40 5.56
CA PRO A 212 -10.62 -8.29 5.60
C PRO A 212 -10.14 -6.85 5.37
N ASN A 213 -9.00 -6.48 5.98
CA ASN A 213 -8.38 -5.15 5.89
C ASN A 213 -8.26 -4.62 4.46
N HIS A 214 -7.92 -5.49 3.50
CA HIS A 214 -7.78 -5.07 2.11
C HIS A 214 -9.09 -4.54 1.51
N ALA A 215 -10.25 -5.06 1.92
CA ALA A 215 -11.56 -4.59 1.44
C ALA A 215 -11.88 -3.17 1.94
N VAL A 216 -11.54 -2.87 3.21
CA VAL A 216 -11.65 -1.53 3.78
C VAL A 216 -10.72 -0.55 3.04
N ILE A 217 -9.47 -0.97 2.79
CA ILE A 217 -8.46 -0.12 2.16
C ILE A 217 -8.86 0.26 0.73
N THR A 218 -9.48 -0.65 -0.03
CA THR A 218 -10.00 -0.36 -1.37
C THR A 218 -10.99 0.81 -1.36
N GLN A 219 -11.81 0.95 -0.31
CA GLN A 219 -12.81 2.02 -0.18
C GLN A 219 -12.34 3.18 0.71
N LEU A 220 -11.09 3.17 1.18
CA LEU A 220 -10.62 4.09 2.19
C LEU A 220 -10.69 5.57 1.82
N PRO A 221 -10.41 6.00 0.57
CA PRO A 221 -10.56 7.40 0.18
C PRO A 221 -11.98 7.92 0.43
N ILE A 222 -12.99 7.12 0.12
CA ILE A 222 -14.40 7.42 0.36
C ILE A 222 -14.68 7.46 1.86
N ILE A 223 -14.26 6.42 2.59
CA ILE A 223 -14.50 6.30 4.03
C ILE A 223 -13.91 7.49 4.78
N LEU A 224 -12.65 7.86 4.50
CA LEU A 224 -12.00 8.99 5.14
C LEU A 224 -12.65 10.31 4.78
N ALA A 225 -13.08 10.52 3.52
CA ALA A 225 -13.77 11.74 3.13
C ALA A 225 -15.07 11.94 3.95
N ILE A 226 -15.86 10.87 4.10
CA ILE A 226 -17.12 10.89 4.87
C ILE A 226 -16.85 11.05 6.37
N VAL A 227 -15.90 10.30 6.93
CA VAL A 227 -15.66 10.27 8.38
C VAL A 227 -14.94 11.52 8.88
N THR A 228 -13.98 12.04 8.13
CA THR A 228 -13.22 13.21 8.59
C THR A 228 -13.97 14.52 8.28
N GLY A 229 -14.89 14.49 7.32
CA GLY A 229 -15.47 15.69 6.73
C GLY A 229 -14.42 16.58 6.04
N GLU A 230 -13.22 16.05 5.82
CA GLU A 230 -12.11 16.75 5.20
C GLU A 230 -11.86 16.19 3.79
N PRO A 231 -11.79 17.06 2.77
CA PRO A 231 -11.67 16.63 1.38
C PRO A 231 -10.26 16.22 0.97
N GLN A 232 -9.26 16.44 1.83
CA GLN A 232 -7.87 16.09 1.54
C GLN A 232 -7.38 15.08 2.56
N MET A 233 -7.21 13.84 2.10
CA MET A 233 -6.33 12.88 2.78
C MET A 233 -4.96 13.52 2.98
N SER A 234 -4.40 13.38 4.19
CA SER A 234 -3.02 13.79 4.47
C SER A 234 -2.09 13.14 3.43
N GLY A 235 -0.92 13.77 3.18
CA GLY A 235 0.05 13.24 2.22
C GLY A 235 0.49 11.80 2.52
N GLU A 236 0.42 11.40 3.78
CA GLU A 236 0.74 10.06 4.29
C GLU A 236 -0.35 9.05 3.91
N PHE A 237 -1.64 9.39 4.11
CA PHE A 237 -2.76 8.55 3.69
C PHE A 237 -2.88 8.43 2.16
N ARG A 238 -2.55 9.52 1.44
CA ARG A 238 -2.45 9.46 -0.03
C ARG A 238 -1.33 8.53 -0.48
N ALA A 239 -0.24 8.42 0.29
CA ALA A 239 0.83 7.47 -0.01
C ALA A 239 0.39 6.03 0.30
N ALA A 240 -0.24 5.78 1.46
CA ALA A 240 -0.74 4.46 1.83
C ALA A 240 -1.82 3.93 0.86
N SER A 241 -2.73 4.78 0.40
CA SER A 241 -3.76 4.42 -0.60
C SER A 241 -3.20 4.14 -2.01
N ARG A 242 -1.96 4.54 -2.30
CA ARG A 242 -1.27 4.14 -3.54
C ARG A 242 -0.67 2.75 -3.44
N VAL A 243 -0.62 2.16 -2.25
CA VAL A 243 -0.07 0.83 -2.02
C VAL A 243 -1.18 -0.21 -2.24
N ASP A 244 -0.86 -1.29 -2.94
CA ASP A 244 -1.83 -2.35 -3.26
C ASP A 244 -2.43 -2.93 -1.96
N PRO A 245 -3.78 -3.00 -1.85
CA PRO A 245 -4.47 -3.47 -0.66
C PRO A 245 -4.03 -4.86 -0.18
N ARG A 246 -3.54 -5.72 -1.07
CA ARG A 246 -3.07 -7.08 -0.70
C ARG A 246 -1.86 -7.05 0.24
N LEU A 247 -1.05 -6.00 0.21
CA LEU A 247 0.08 -5.82 1.15
C LEU A 247 -0.37 -5.56 2.59
N PHE A 248 -1.65 -5.22 2.77
CA PHE A 248 -2.26 -4.98 4.06
C PHE A 248 -3.04 -6.19 4.59
N GLY A 249 -3.16 -7.25 3.78
CA GLY A 249 -3.72 -8.52 4.21
C GLY A 249 -2.72 -9.41 4.95
N ASP A 250 -3.10 -10.67 5.10
CA ASP A 250 -2.29 -11.72 5.75
C ASP A 250 -1.15 -12.17 4.83
N LEU A 251 -0.05 -11.41 4.83
CA LEU A 251 1.19 -11.83 4.19
C LEU A 251 1.85 -12.94 4.99
N ARG A 252 2.34 -13.97 4.30
CA ARG A 252 3.11 -15.05 4.94
C ARG A 252 4.41 -14.50 5.53
N GLY A 253 4.84 -15.08 6.66
CA GLY A 253 6.10 -14.71 7.32
C GLY A 253 7.33 -14.83 6.40
N GLU A 254 7.29 -15.74 5.43
CA GLU A 254 8.32 -15.90 4.39
C GLU A 254 8.44 -14.66 3.49
N VAL A 255 7.31 -14.03 3.13
CA VAL A 255 7.29 -12.81 2.34
C VAL A 255 7.73 -11.63 3.20
N LEU A 256 7.23 -11.51 4.42
CA LEU A 256 7.60 -10.44 5.34
C LEU A 256 9.10 -10.47 5.70
N GLY A 257 9.66 -11.67 5.89
CA GLY A 257 11.07 -11.86 6.21
C GLY A 257 12.01 -11.78 4.99
N LEU A 258 11.48 -11.59 3.78
CA LEU A 258 12.29 -11.53 2.57
C LEU A 258 13.24 -10.31 2.60
N PRO A 259 14.56 -10.52 2.50
CA PRO A 259 15.53 -9.42 2.44
C PRO A 259 15.37 -8.54 1.20
N LEU A 260 15.50 -7.22 1.36
CA LEU A 260 15.38 -6.26 0.26
C LEU A 260 16.45 -6.41 -0.81
N ASN A 261 17.63 -6.90 -0.45
CA ASN A 261 18.70 -7.16 -1.41
C ASN A 261 18.37 -8.30 -2.38
N ARG A 262 17.35 -9.14 -2.11
CA ARG A 262 16.86 -10.14 -3.07
C ARG A 262 15.95 -9.55 -4.16
N LEU A 263 15.46 -8.33 -3.96
CA LEU A 263 14.56 -7.62 -4.88
C LEU A 263 15.33 -6.66 -5.78
N ARG A 264 14.79 -6.30 -6.96
CA ARG A 264 15.46 -5.41 -7.94
C ARG A 264 15.42 -3.90 -7.60
N LEU A 265 15.71 -3.56 -6.35
CA LEU A 265 15.67 -2.18 -5.81
C LEU A 265 16.90 -1.32 -6.17
N GLY A 266 17.92 -1.90 -6.79
CA GLY A 266 19.17 -1.22 -7.15
C GLY A 266 19.87 -0.61 -5.94
N ARG A 267 20.43 0.59 -6.13
CA ARG A 267 21.07 1.37 -5.05
C ARG A 267 20.12 1.76 -3.90
N TYR A 268 18.81 1.63 -4.09
CA TYR A 268 17.84 2.00 -3.05
C TYR A 268 17.70 0.92 -1.98
N ALA A 269 18.08 -0.34 -2.25
CA ALA A 269 18.17 -1.37 -1.21
C ALA A 269 19.12 -0.95 -0.08
N GLU A 270 20.33 -0.50 -0.42
CA GLU A 270 21.33 0.00 0.54
C GLU A 270 20.80 1.20 1.33
N ARG A 271 20.18 2.17 0.65
CA ARG A 271 19.61 3.36 1.31
C ARG A 271 18.45 3.03 2.26
N LEU A 272 17.62 2.06 1.90
CA LEU A 272 16.53 1.60 2.75
C LEU A 272 17.07 0.86 3.98
N ALA A 273 18.10 0.03 3.80
CA ALA A 273 18.80 -0.65 4.88
C ALA A 273 19.48 0.35 5.83
N GLU A 274 20.17 1.38 5.32
CA GLU A 274 20.74 2.48 6.11
C GLU A 274 19.67 3.24 6.91
N ALA A 275 18.45 3.34 6.37
CA ALA A 275 17.30 3.92 7.06
C ALA A 275 16.61 2.93 8.00
N GLY A 276 17.12 1.71 8.19
CA GLY A 276 16.58 0.67 9.07
C GLY A 276 15.44 -0.16 8.49
N SER A 277 15.34 -0.29 7.15
CA SER A 277 14.44 -1.23 6.48
C SER A 277 15.27 -2.28 5.75
N GLU A 278 15.30 -3.51 6.25
CA GLU A 278 16.11 -4.59 5.67
C GLU A 278 15.26 -5.66 4.97
N THR A 279 13.97 -5.71 5.29
CA THR A 279 13.02 -6.70 4.79
C THR A 279 11.80 -6.08 4.11
N VAL A 280 11.06 -6.89 3.35
CA VAL A 280 9.75 -6.49 2.81
C VAL A 280 8.79 -6.11 3.93
N GLY A 281 8.82 -6.83 5.06
CA GLY A 281 8.01 -6.51 6.23
C GLY A 281 8.27 -5.11 6.77
N ASP A 282 9.53 -4.67 6.82
CA ASP A 282 9.87 -3.31 7.26
C ASP A 282 9.30 -2.25 6.33
N ILE A 283 9.37 -2.48 5.01
CA ILE A 283 8.76 -1.58 4.01
C ILE A 283 7.25 -1.54 4.20
N VAL A 284 6.60 -2.70 4.30
CA VAL A 284 5.14 -2.80 4.45
C VAL A 284 4.69 -2.10 5.74
N LEU A 285 5.37 -2.32 6.87
CA LEU A 285 5.09 -1.65 8.14
C LEU A 285 5.23 -0.13 8.03
N ARG A 286 6.28 0.36 7.37
CA ARG A 286 6.49 1.80 7.20
C ARG A 286 5.51 2.44 6.21
N LEU A 287 5.10 1.70 5.17
CA LEU A 287 4.02 2.12 4.27
C LEU A 287 2.68 2.17 5.02
N ARG A 288 2.38 1.18 5.87
CA ARG A 288 1.21 1.16 6.77
C ARG A 288 1.20 2.34 7.73
N ALA A 289 2.36 2.68 8.31
CA ALA A 289 2.49 3.83 9.20
C ALA A 289 2.51 5.18 8.46
N GLY A 290 2.44 5.20 7.13
CA GLY A 290 2.56 6.42 6.32
C GLY A 290 3.95 7.10 6.38
N SER A 291 4.94 6.48 7.04
CA SER A 291 6.27 7.06 7.28
C SER A 291 7.17 7.04 6.04
N LEU A 292 6.86 6.21 5.04
CA LEU A 292 7.42 6.25 3.69
C LEU A 292 6.64 7.22 2.75
N GLY A 293 5.83 8.13 3.31
CA GLY A 293 5.05 9.11 2.55
C GLY A 293 5.87 10.23 1.89
N ALA A 294 5.18 11.27 1.41
CA ALA A 294 5.70 12.36 0.55
C ALA A 294 6.99 13.08 1.02
N LYS A 295 7.42 12.90 2.27
CA LYS A 295 8.69 13.42 2.83
C LYS A 295 9.88 12.46 2.71
N GLY A 296 9.67 11.19 2.33
CA GLY A 296 10.69 10.13 2.27
C GLY A 296 11.60 10.15 1.03
N GLY A 297 11.40 11.10 0.12
CA GLY A 297 12.22 11.28 -1.08
C GLY A 297 12.15 10.09 -2.06
N LYS A 298 13.13 10.01 -2.97
CA LYS A 298 13.11 9.03 -4.08
C LYS A 298 13.18 7.57 -3.62
N ALA A 299 13.80 7.28 -2.48
CA ALA A 299 13.90 5.91 -1.95
C ALA A 299 12.53 5.35 -1.54
N ALA A 300 11.71 6.19 -0.90
CA ALA A 300 10.38 5.80 -0.49
C ALA A 300 9.42 5.59 -1.68
N GLU A 301 9.53 6.44 -2.71
CA GLU A 301 8.78 6.27 -3.97
C GLU A 301 9.12 4.93 -4.65
N VAL A 302 10.42 4.60 -4.73
CA VAL A 302 10.89 3.33 -5.31
C VAL A 302 10.44 2.13 -4.47
N ALA A 303 10.48 2.25 -3.14
CA ALA A 303 9.98 1.22 -2.23
C ALA A 303 8.49 0.93 -2.44
N ALA A 304 7.66 1.98 -2.52
CA ALA A 304 6.22 1.84 -2.76
C ALA A 304 5.93 1.23 -4.14
N MET A 305 6.64 1.68 -5.18
CA MET A 305 6.51 1.13 -6.54
C MET A 305 6.84 -0.38 -6.58
N HIS A 306 7.96 -0.79 -5.97
CA HIS A 306 8.34 -2.20 -5.92
C HIS A 306 7.43 -3.03 -5.01
N ALA A 307 6.92 -2.45 -3.91
CA ALA A 307 5.92 -3.12 -3.08
C ALA A 307 4.66 -3.42 -3.91
N ASN A 308 4.17 -2.47 -4.70
CA ASN A 308 3.02 -2.71 -5.60
C ASN A 308 3.29 -3.76 -6.66
N GLN A 309 4.50 -3.78 -7.22
CA GLN A 309 4.91 -4.81 -8.17
C GLN A 309 5.02 -6.19 -7.51
N LEU A 310 5.45 -6.27 -6.25
CA LEU A 310 5.40 -7.50 -5.48
C LEU A 310 3.96 -7.94 -5.22
N ALA A 311 3.09 -6.99 -4.86
CA ALA A 311 1.69 -7.25 -4.60
C ALA A 311 0.97 -7.83 -5.81
N SER A 312 1.28 -7.34 -7.02
CA SER A 312 0.74 -7.89 -8.27
C SER A 312 1.17 -9.31 -8.56
N CYS A 313 2.22 -9.80 -7.89
CA CYS A 313 2.75 -11.15 -8.01
C CYS A 313 2.39 -12.04 -6.80
N LEU A 314 1.54 -11.58 -5.87
CA LEU A 314 1.06 -12.41 -4.77
C LEU A 314 0.00 -13.39 -5.25
N ARG A 315 0.12 -14.64 -4.83
CA ARG A 315 -0.92 -15.67 -4.93
C ARG A 315 -1.92 -15.53 -3.79
N ASP A 316 -3.06 -16.21 -3.91
CA ASP A 316 -4.13 -16.19 -2.90
C ASP A 316 -3.70 -16.74 -1.53
N ASP A 317 -2.62 -17.54 -1.48
CA ASP A 317 -2.06 -18.11 -0.24
C ASP A 317 -1.09 -17.16 0.49
N GLY A 318 -0.89 -15.95 -0.04
CA GLY A 318 -0.01 -14.92 0.52
C GLY A 318 1.47 -15.10 0.19
N LEU A 319 1.83 -16.00 -0.73
CA LEU A 319 3.20 -16.19 -1.23
C LEU A 319 3.43 -15.48 -2.56
N ILE A 320 4.70 -15.21 -2.88
CA ILE A 320 5.11 -14.60 -4.15
C ILE A 320 5.16 -15.68 -5.23
N ASP A 321 4.51 -15.42 -6.36
CA ASP A 321 4.71 -16.12 -7.62
C ASP A 321 5.97 -15.56 -8.31
N TRP A 322 7.11 -16.21 -8.07
CA TRP A 322 8.41 -15.80 -8.62
C TRP A 322 8.47 -15.75 -10.16
N PRO A 323 7.89 -16.72 -10.90
CA PRO A 323 7.69 -16.60 -12.35
C PRO A 323 6.99 -15.31 -12.79
N SER A 324 5.92 -14.91 -12.10
CA SER A 324 5.22 -13.65 -12.36
C SER A 324 6.10 -12.44 -12.03
N TYR A 325 6.81 -12.48 -10.90
CA TYR A 325 7.75 -11.41 -10.52
C TYR A 325 8.88 -11.23 -11.54
N ARG A 326 9.46 -12.33 -12.03
CA ARG A 326 10.48 -12.32 -13.09
C ARG A 326 9.95 -11.65 -14.36
N THR A 327 8.73 -12.01 -14.77
CA THR A 327 8.07 -11.45 -15.95
C THR A 327 7.78 -9.96 -15.78
N ALA A 328 7.24 -9.57 -14.61
CA ALA A 328 6.95 -8.17 -14.29
C ALA A 328 8.19 -7.28 -14.27
N ASN A 329 9.37 -7.84 -14.01
CA ASN A 329 10.66 -7.13 -14.05
C ASN A 329 11.42 -7.30 -15.37
N ALA A 330 10.84 -7.97 -16.37
CA ALA A 330 11.46 -8.23 -17.68
C ALA A 330 12.85 -8.89 -17.59
N LEU A 331 13.03 -9.81 -16.63
CA LEU A 331 14.33 -10.44 -16.37
C LEU A 331 14.53 -11.70 -17.23
N SER A 332 15.62 -11.73 -18.00
CA SER A 332 16.11 -12.95 -18.62
C SER A 332 16.66 -13.90 -17.55
N CYS A 333 16.49 -15.22 -17.72
CA CYS A 333 17.05 -16.20 -16.80
C CYS A 333 18.42 -16.65 -17.28
N LEU A 334 19.34 -16.79 -16.33
CA LEU A 334 20.63 -17.43 -16.49
C LEU A 334 20.75 -18.63 -15.53
N PRO A 335 21.21 -19.80 -16.02
CA PRO A 335 21.40 -20.13 -17.43
C PRO A 335 20.08 -20.10 -18.24
N ALA A 336 20.18 -19.90 -19.56
CA ALA A 336 19.01 -19.79 -20.43
C ALA A 336 18.20 -21.10 -20.51
N SER A 337 18.88 -22.24 -20.35
CA SER A 337 18.25 -23.55 -20.15
C SER A 337 18.35 -23.94 -18.67
N PRO A 338 17.29 -24.49 -18.06
CA PRO A 338 17.33 -24.91 -16.67
C PRO A 338 18.46 -25.91 -16.40
N THR A 339 19.13 -25.76 -15.27
CA THR A 339 20.18 -26.71 -14.88
C THR A 339 19.52 -27.96 -14.32
N VAL A 340 19.70 -29.13 -14.94
CA VAL A 340 19.03 -30.35 -14.48
C VAL A 340 19.92 -31.15 -13.51
N ASN A 341 21.24 -31.04 -13.64
CA ASN A 341 22.20 -31.79 -12.82
C ASN A 341 23.58 -31.12 -12.75
N ALA A 342 24.44 -31.64 -11.87
CA ALA A 342 25.78 -31.10 -11.63
C ALA A 342 26.70 -31.17 -12.86
N ALA A 343 26.56 -32.17 -13.73
CA ALA A 343 27.36 -32.25 -14.97
C ALA A 343 27.03 -31.07 -15.90
N GLU A 344 25.76 -30.74 -16.01
CA GLU A 344 25.26 -29.62 -16.80
C GLU A 344 25.65 -28.26 -16.19
N PHE A 345 25.60 -28.14 -14.85
CA PHE A 345 26.15 -26.99 -14.13
C PHE A 345 27.63 -26.76 -14.47
N VAL A 346 28.46 -27.81 -14.33
CA VAL A 346 29.91 -27.74 -14.60
C VAL A 346 30.19 -27.42 -16.07
N ALA A 347 29.40 -27.96 -16.99
CA ALA A 347 29.57 -27.73 -18.43
C ALA A 347 29.20 -26.31 -18.85
N THR A 348 28.17 -25.72 -18.24
CA THR A 348 27.63 -24.41 -18.61
C THR A 348 28.22 -23.24 -17.81
N LEU A 349 28.81 -23.52 -16.63
CA LEU A 349 29.29 -22.51 -15.67
C LEU A 349 30.06 -21.36 -16.32
N ARG A 350 31.02 -21.69 -17.18
CA ARG A 350 31.90 -20.69 -17.81
C ARG A 350 31.12 -19.72 -18.69
N GLU A 351 30.24 -20.23 -19.54
CA GLU A 351 29.44 -19.35 -20.40
C GLU A 351 28.39 -18.60 -19.57
N THR A 352 27.75 -19.24 -18.60
CA THR A 352 26.77 -18.59 -17.72
C THR A 352 27.36 -17.44 -16.91
N VAL A 353 28.53 -17.61 -16.30
CA VAL A 353 29.23 -16.53 -15.59
C VAL A 353 29.67 -15.43 -16.56
N CYS A 354 30.07 -15.79 -17.77
CA CYS A 354 30.42 -14.81 -18.78
C CYS A 354 29.19 -13.97 -19.22
N ASP A 355 28.05 -14.62 -19.43
CA ASP A 355 26.78 -13.97 -19.76
C ASP A 355 26.32 -13.06 -18.61
N LEU A 356 26.47 -13.53 -17.37
CA LEU A 356 26.18 -12.75 -16.16
C LEU A 356 27.03 -11.47 -16.09
N LEU A 357 28.34 -11.57 -16.32
CA LEU A 357 29.25 -10.42 -16.33
C LEU A 357 28.93 -9.46 -17.49
N THR A 358 28.57 -10.00 -18.65
CA THR A 358 28.21 -9.22 -19.85
C THR A 358 26.90 -8.46 -19.65
N ALA A 359 25.88 -9.12 -19.10
CA ALA A 359 24.59 -8.51 -18.79
C ALA A 359 24.72 -7.44 -17.70
N SER A 360 25.54 -7.69 -16.68
CA SER A 360 25.69 -6.80 -15.52
C SER A 360 26.58 -5.59 -15.77
N ARG A 361 27.45 -5.63 -16.80
CA ARG A 361 28.32 -4.51 -17.23
C ARG A 361 29.11 -3.86 -16.08
N ILE A 362 29.60 -4.68 -15.15
CA ILE A 362 30.24 -4.20 -13.91
C ILE A 362 31.52 -3.39 -14.20
N THR A 363 32.34 -3.87 -15.13
CA THR A 363 33.45 -3.12 -15.70
C THR A 363 33.49 -3.35 -17.20
N LYS A 364 34.24 -2.49 -17.92
CA LYS A 364 34.31 -2.53 -19.38
C LYS A 364 34.79 -3.89 -19.89
N ARG A 365 35.72 -4.55 -19.20
CA ARG A 365 36.40 -5.77 -19.67
C ARG A 365 36.18 -6.99 -18.78
N ALA A 366 35.19 -6.96 -17.88
CA ALA A 366 34.97 -8.04 -16.90
C ALA A 366 34.86 -9.43 -17.55
N SER A 367 34.01 -9.56 -18.57
CA SER A 367 33.77 -10.83 -19.28
C SER A 367 35.01 -11.34 -20.02
N GLU A 368 35.78 -10.44 -20.63
CA GLU A 368 37.00 -10.77 -21.37
C GLU A 368 38.13 -11.22 -20.43
N ILE A 369 38.36 -10.48 -19.33
CA ILE A 369 39.33 -10.84 -18.29
C ILE A 369 38.97 -12.21 -17.70
N TYR A 370 37.69 -12.43 -17.38
CA TYR A 370 37.19 -13.71 -16.88
C TYR A 370 37.46 -14.87 -17.87
N ARG A 371 37.16 -14.68 -19.17
CA ARG A 371 37.38 -15.69 -20.23
C ARG A 371 38.85 -16.06 -20.45
N LEU A 372 39.75 -15.08 -20.37
CA LEU A 372 41.17 -15.26 -20.65
C LEU A 372 41.97 -15.79 -19.45
N ARG A 373 41.47 -15.54 -18.23
CA ARG A 373 42.22 -15.81 -17.00
C ARG A 373 41.42 -16.59 -15.97
N THR A 374 40.47 -15.96 -15.28
CA THR A 374 39.81 -16.50 -14.08
C THR A 374 39.06 -17.82 -14.33
N SER A 375 38.51 -18.01 -15.53
CA SER A 375 37.81 -19.24 -15.92
C SER A 375 38.72 -20.42 -16.28
N ARG A 376 40.05 -20.22 -16.28
CA ARG A 376 41.01 -21.20 -16.77
C ARG A 376 41.82 -21.82 -15.63
N THR A 377 42.28 -23.04 -15.86
CA THR A 377 43.20 -23.72 -14.93
C THR A 377 44.55 -23.00 -14.87
N LEU A 378 45.29 -23.15 -13.76
CA LEU A 378 46.61 -22.55 -13.54
C LEU A 378 47.60 -22.72 -14.71
N GLY A 379 47.56 -23.85 -15.42
CA GLY A 379 48.45 -24.13 -16.56
C GLY A 379 48.03 -23.47 -17.89
N SER A 380 46.80 -22.96 -18.00
CA SER A 380 46.25 -22.39 -19.25
C SER A 380 45.71 -20.96 -19.11
N GLN A 381 45.70 -20.42 -17.88
CA GLN A 381 45.36 -19.03 -17.61
C GLN A 381 46.48 -18.09 -18.07
N MET A 382 46.12 -16.97 -18.67
CA MET A 382 47.08 -15.92 -19.01
C MET A 382 47.55 -15.17 -17.76
N THR A 383 48.81 -14.71 -17.73
CA THR A 383 49.30 -13.81 -16.67
C THR A 383 48.58 -12.46 -16.73
N LEU A 384 48.60 -11.68 -15.65
CA LEU A 384 47.98 -10.34 -15.66
C LEU A 384 48.58 -9.44 -16.75
N GLN A 385 49.89 -9.54 -17.00
CA GLN A 385 50.55 -8.80 -18.06
C GLN A 385 50.07 -9.25 -19.44
N ALA A 386 50.01 -10.57 -19.68
CA ALA A 386 49.55 -11.09 -20.97
C ALA A 386 48.08 -10.72 -21.26
N VAL A 387 47.21 -10.69 -20.25
CA VAL A 387 45.82 -10.19 -20.42
C VAL A 387 45.82 -8.69 -20.71
N ALA A 388 46.68 -7.93 -20.04
CA ALA A 388 46.80 -6.49 -20.29
C ALA A 388 47.25 -6.21 -21.73
N ASP A 389 48.24 -6.95 -22.23
CA ASP A 389 48.72 -6.84 -23.61
C ASP A 389 47.62 -7.25 -24.62
N ALA A 390 46.88 -8.33 -24.34
CA ALA A 390 45.80 -8.80 -25.21
C ALA A 390 44.58 -7.87 -25.28
N LEU A 391 44.33 -7.10 -24.22
CA LEU A 391 43.22 -6.15 -24.12
C LEU A 391 43.66 -4.69 -24.30
N ASP A 392 44.88 -4.47 -24.80
CA ASP A 392 45.50 -3.17 -25.03
C ASP A 392 45.36 -2.22 -23.81
N THR A 393 45.87 -2.66 -22.66
CA THR A 393 45.74 -1.92 -21.41
C THR A 393 46.89 -2.16 -20.44
N HIS A 394 46.76 -1.64 -19.22
CA HIS A 394 47.77 -1.75 -18.18
C HIS A 394 47.42 -2.83 -17.15
N LEU A 395 48.44 -3.55 -16.69
CA LEU A 395 48.33 -4.59 -15.66
C LEU A 395 47.55 -4.15 -14.41
N PRO A 396 47.79 -2.95 -13.82
CA PRO A 396 47.01 -2.50 -12.66
C PRO A 396 45.51 -2.40 -12.93
N THR A 397 45.13 -2.06 -14.17
CA THR A 397 43.73 -1.97 -14.58
C THR A 397 43.08 -3.34 -14.66
N VAL A 398 43.76 -4.33 -15.25
CA VAL A 398 43.27 -5.72 -15.28
C VAL A 398 43.09 -6.26 -13.87
N LYS A 399 44.09 -6.06 -12.99
CA LYS A 399 44.01 -6.48 -11.58
C LYS A 399 42.83 -5.84 -10.87
N ARG A 400 42.63 -4.53 -11.04
CA ARG A 400 41.52 -3.79 -10.42
C ARG A 400 40.17 -4.30 -10.91
N GLU A 401 39.99 -4.44 -12.22
CA GLU A 401 38.74 -4.95 -12.80
C GLU A 401 38.46 -6.39 -12.36
N GLU A 402 39.49 -7.25 -12.30
CA GLU A 402 39.40 -8.62 -11.78
C GLU A 402 38.91 -8.65 -10.33
N THR A 403 39.51 -7.85 -9.45
CA THR A 403 39.05 -7.73 -8.06
C THR A 403 37.60 -7.26 -7.97
N VAL A 404 37.20 -6.26 -8.78
CA VAL A 404 35.85 -5.69 -8.74
C VAL A 404 34.81 -6.72 -9.19
N PHE A 405 35.01 -7.41 -10.30
CA PHE A 405 34.02 -8.38 -10.75
C PHE A 405 33.99 -9.63 -9.86
N LEU A 406 35.12 -10.06 -9.27
CA LEU A 406 35.12 -11.18 -8.33
C LEU A 406 34.33 -10.85 -7.06
N SER A 407 34.49 -9.62 -6.53
CA SER A 407 33.69 -9.14 -5.40
C SER A 407 32.20 -9.09 -5.76
N PHE A 408 31.86 -8.68 -6.99
CA PHE A 408 30.48 -8.69 -7.48
C PHE A 408 29.93 -10.12 -7.59
N LEU A 409 30.67 -11.04 -8.21
CA LEU A 409 30.25 -12.43 -8.36
C LEU A 409 30.06 -13.10 -6.99
N ASN A 410 30.95 -12.84 -6.03
CA ASN A 410 30.78 -13.33 -4.66
C ASN A 410 29.50 -12.79 -4.02
N GLY A 411 29.27 -11.47 -4.09
CA GLY A 411 28.06 -10.84 -3.53
C GLY A 411 26.76 -11.39 -4.12
N VAL A 412 26.72 -11.63 -5.44
CA VAL A 412 25.55 -12.15 -6.13
C VAL A 412 25.36 -13.64 -5.89
N LEU A 413 26.40 -14.45 -6.13
CA LEU A 413 26.29 -15.92 -6.19
C LEU A 413 26.31 -16.57 -4.80
N ILE A 414 26.89 -15.89 -3.81
CA ILE A 414 27.05 -16.41 -2.45
C ILE A 414 26.28 -15.56 -1.44
N GLY A 415 26.34 -14.23 -1.60
CA GLY A 415 25.62 -13.28 -0.75
C GLY A 415 24.13 -13.14 -1.12
N HIS A 416 23.71 -13.65 -2.28
CA HIS A 416 22.36 -13.50 -2.82
C HIS A 416 21.90 -12.04 -2.91
N ASP A 417 22.83 -11.10 -3.13
CA ASP A 417 22.52 -9.70 -3.39
C ASP A 417 22.16 -9.52 -4.86
N PHE A 418 20.85 -9.51 -5.12
CA PHE A 418 20.28 -9.33 -6.45
C PHE A 418 19.81 -7.90 -6.70
N SER A 419 20.09 -6.96 -5.78
CA SER A 419 19.55 -5.60 -5.82
C SER A 419 19.79 -4.91 -7.15
N LYS A 420 21.01 -5.03 -7.67
CA LYS A 420 21.48 -4.40 -8.90
C LYS A 420 21.49 -5.36 -10.10
N LEU A 421 20.96 -6.57 -9.94
CA LEU A 421 21.12 -7.64 -10.92
C LEU A 421 20.11 -7.52 -12.07
N PRO A 422 20.54 -7.36 -13.34
CA PRO A 422 19.62 -7.19 -14.47
C PRO A 422 19.05 -8.50 -15.01
N VAL A 423 19.37 -9.62 -14.36
CA VAL A 423 18.97 -10.97 -14.76
C VAL A 423 18.35 -11.72 -13.58
N TRP A 424 17.60 -12.77 -13.90
CA TRP A 424 17.17 -13.79 -12.96
C TRP A 424 18.20 -14.92 -12.96
N LEU A 425 18.53 -15.45 -11.79
CA LEU A 425 19.39 -16.62 -11.66
C LEU A 425 18.49 -17.81 -11.31
N ASP A 426 18.66 -18.92 -12.04
CA ASP A 426 17.95 -20.16 -11.79
C ASP A 426 18.25 -20.69 -10.37
N ASP A 427 17.22 -21.09 -9.65
CA ASP A 427 17.34 -21.48 -8.23
C ASP A 427 18.22 -22.73 -8.08
N LEU A 428 18.01 -23.74 -8.93
CA LEU A 428 18.79 -24.98 -8.91
C LEU A 428 20.26 -24.73 -9.31
N TRP A 429 20.51 -23.76 -10.20
CA TRP A 429 21.87 -23.31 -10.50
C TRP A 429 22.55 -22.62 -9.30
N LEU A 430 21.80 -21.82 -8.53
CA LEU A 430 22.30 -21.20 -7.28
C LEU A 430 22.54 -22.22 -6.16
N GLU A 431 21.72 -23.27 -6.06
CA GLU A 431 21.92 -24.35 -5.08
C GLU A 431 23.31 -25.00 -5.22
N TYR A 432 23.81 -25.20 -6.45
CA TYR A 432 25.17 -25.70 -6.66
C TYR A 432 26.27 -24.75 -6.16
N TRP A 433 26.04 -23.43 -6.18
CA TRP A 433 26.97 -22.47 -5.57
C TRP A 433 26.97 -22.57 -4.05
N ASP A 434 25.80 -22.73 -3.42
CA ASP A 434 25.68 -22.96 -1.98
C ASP A 434 26.34 -24.30 -1.57
N GLU A 435 26.17 -25.36 -2.36
CA GLU A 435 26.85 -26.63 -2.15
C GLU A 435 28.37 -26.53 -2.28
N ALA A 436 28.84 -25.75 -3.25
CA ALA A 436 30.25 -25.54 -3.47
C ALA A 436 30.88 -24.71 -2.35
N ARG A 437 30.16 -23.70 -1.84
CA ARG A 437 30.57 -22.94 -0.66
C ARG A 437 30.79 -23.86 0.55
N ALA A 438 29.84 -24.75 0.85
CA ALA A 438 29.98 -25.70 1.95
C ALA A 438 31.23 -26.59 1.77
N SER A 439 31.51 -27.00 0.54
CA SER A 439 32.71 -27.79 0.21
C SER A 439 34.00 -26.98 0.37
N TYR A 440 34.00 -25.71 -0.01
CA TYR A 440 35.14 -24.80 0.19
C TYR A 440 35.45 -24.56 1.67
N GLU A 441 34.41 -24.32 2.48
CA GLU A 441 34.57 -24.14 3.93
C GLU A 441 35.14 -25.40 4.60
N SER A 442 34.76 -26.59 4.13
CA SER A 442 35.29 -27.87 4.63
C SER A 442 36.77 -28.10 4.28
N ALA A 443 37.21 -27.63 3.11
CA ALA A 443 38.54 -27.89 2.57
C ALA A 443 39.65 -26.98 3.14
N ARG A 444 39.32 -25.99 3.98
CA ARG A 444 40.29 -25.13 4.71
C ARG A 444 41.44 -24.58 3.83
N ASP A 445 41.09 -23.95 2.72
CA ASP A 445 42.03 -23.39 1.73
C ASP A 445 42.89 -24.41 0.96
N ASN A 446 42.54 -25.70 0.99
CA ASN A 446 43.16 -26.74 0.16
C ASN A 446 42.39 -26.96 -1.16
N TYR A 447 42.96 -26.48 -2.27
CA TYR A 447 42.36 -26.60 -3.61
C TYR A 447 42.15 -28.06 -4.08
N GLY A 448 43.07 -28.96 -3.72
CA GLY A 448 42.99 -30.38 -4.08
C GLY A 448 41.81 -31.05 -3.39
N GLU A 449 41.74 -30.91 -2.06
CA GLU A 449 40.65 -31.43 -1.23
C GLU A 449 39.30 -30.83 -1.62
N PHE A 450 39.24 -29.54 -1.93
CA PHE A 450 38.04 -28.92 -2.48
C PHE A 450 37.57 -29.57 -3.79
N SER A 451 38.50 -29.82 -4.72
CA SER A 451 38.17 -30.43 -6.01
C SER A 451 37.71 -31.88 -5.85
N GLU A 452 38.31 -32.62 -4.91
CA GLU A 452 37.92 -34.00 -4.56
C GLU A 452 36.54 -34.04 -3.89
N ASN A 453 36.27 -33.12 -2.95
CA ASN A 453 34.98 -33.01 -2.27
C ASN A 453 33.85 -32.70 -3.26
N LEU A 454 34.07 -31.77 -4.19
CA LEU A 454 33.11 -31.49 -5.27
C LEU A 454 32.89 -32.70 -6.18
N ALA A 455 33.98 -33.36 -6.61
CA ALA A 455 33.91 -34.54 -7.47
C ALA A 455 33.07 -35.65 -6.82
N TRP A 456 33.34 -35.92 -5.54
CA TRP A 456 32.58 -36.90 -4.76
C TRP A 456 31.11 -36.52 -4.61
N LYS A 457 30.83 -35.28 -4.17
CA LYS A 457 29.46 -34.79 -3.90
C LYS A 457 28.61 -34.79 -5.16
N TRP A 458 29.17 -34.32 -6.27
CA TRP A 458 28.47 -34.21 -7.55
C TRP A 458 28.53 -35.49 -8.39
N ARG A 459 29.18 -36.55 -7.90
CA ARG A 459 29.39 -37.83 -8.61
C ARG A 459 30.05 -37.62 -9.98
N LEU A 460 31.00 -36.71 -10.03
CA LEU A 460 31.80 -36.37 -11.21
C LEU A 460 33.25 -36.79 -11.01
N THR A 461 34.02 -36.82 -12.10
CA THR A 461 35.46 -37.02 -11.98
C THR A 461 36.15 -35.71 -11.62
N VAL A 462 37.31 -35.77 -10.94
CA VAL A 462 38.14 -34.57 -10.71
C VAL A 462 38.50 -33.88 -12.02
N ARG A 463 38.62 -34.63 -13.13
CA ARG A 463 38.83 -34.08 -14.47
C ARG A 463 37.64 -33.24 -14.94
N ASP A 464 36.42 -33.64 -14.67
CA ASP A 464 35.24 -32.83 -15.02
C ASP A 464 35.15 -31.59 -14.14
N ILE A 465 35.36 -31.74 -12.83
CA ILE A 465 35.41 -30.63 -11.87
C ILE A 465 36.48 -29.61 -12.25
N SER A 466 37.62 -30.04 -12.78
CA SER A 466 38.71 -29.13 -13.19
C SER A 466 38.31 -28.06 -14.21
N LYS A 467 37.19 -28.25 -14.92
CA LYS A 467 36.60 -27.28 -15.86
C LYS A 467 35.91 -26.12 -15.15
N ALA A 468 35.38 -26.35 -13.95
CA ALA A 468 34.58 -25.40 -13.17
C ALA A 468 35.30 -24.90 -11.90
N ALA A 469 36.06 -25.77 -11.23
CA ALA A 469 36.74 -25.50 -9.97
C ALA A 469 37.58 -24.22 -9.95
N PRO A 470 38.33 -23.82 -11.01
CA PRO A 470 39.06 -22.55 -11.01
C PRO A 470 38.13 -21.34 -10.83
N THR A 471 36.98 -21.33 -11.52
CA THR A 471 35.98 -20.25 -11.40
C THR A 471 35.39 -20.24 -10.00
N ILE A 472 34.92 -21.40 -9.54
CA ILE A 472 34.24 -21.52 -8.26
C ILE A 472 35.18 -21.12 -7.13
N TRP A 473 36.40 -21.65 -7.15
CA TRP A 473 37.45 -21.29 -6.20
C TRP A 473 37.72 -19.81 -6.21
N ALA A 474 37.93 -19.18 -7.38
CA ALA A 474 38.24 -17.75 -7.46
C ALA A 474 37.11 -16.87 -6.89
N VAL A 475 35.85 -17.23 -7.13
CA VAL A 475 34.68 -16.52 -6.59
C VAL A 475 34.56 -16.71 -5.08
N LEU A 476 34.79 -17.91 -4.56
CA LEU A 476 34.72 -18.22 -3.12
C LEU A 476 35.91 -17.65 -2.33
N SER A 477 37.11 -17.70 -2.91
CA SER A 477 38.35 -17.26 -2.27
C SER A 477 38.60 -15.75 -2.39
N GLY A 478 38.00 -15.10 -3.39
CA GLY A 478 37.97 -13.65 -3.56
C GLY A 478 39.29 -12.86 -3.36
N TYR A 479 40.48 -13.27 -3.85
CA TYR A 479 41.72 -12.46 -3.65
C TYR A 479 42.93 -12.70 -4.60
N PRO A 480 43.91 -11.73 -4.68
CA PRO A 480 45.20 -11.87 -3.95
C PRO A 480 45.81 -10.55 -3.33
N ASN A 481 46.18 -10.66 -2.03
CA ASN A 481 46.78 -9.69 -1.07
C ASN A 481 45.84 -8.95 -0.10
N ASP A 482 45.41 -9.60 0.98
CA ASP A 482 45.78 -9.08 2.30
C ASP A 482 45.67 -10.13 3.41
N ARG A 483 46.70 -10.23 4.24
CA ARG A 483 46.71 -10.99 5.50
C ARG A 483 45.82 -10.34 6.58
N ARG A 484 44.83 -9.50 6.23
CA ARG A 484 44.20 -8.57 7.19
C ARG A 484 42.71 -8.21 7.05
N SER A 485 41.90 -8.87 6.22
CA SER A 485 40.45 -8.59 6.16
C SER A 485 39.58 -9.63 6.89
N LYS A 486 39.90 -9.93 8.15
CA LYS A 486 38.91 -10.46 9.13
C LYS A 486 38.07 -9.34 9.77
N ARG A 487 37.77 -8.27 9.02
CA ARG A 487 36.88 -7.17 9.39
C ARG A 487 36.12 -6.82 8.11
N ALA A 488 34.80 -6.92 7.97
CA ALA A 488 33.74 -6.83 8.95
C ALA A 488 32.57 -7.75 8.57
N ILE A 489 32.34 -8.77 9.39
CA ILE A 489 31.01 -9.31 9.63
C ILE A 489 30.71 -8.89 11.07
N SER A 490 29.54 -8.29 11.29
CA SER A 490 29.09 -7.59 12.49
C SER A 490 29.63 -6.16 12.68
N LYS A 491 28.76 -5.18 12.38
CA LYS A 491 28.62 -4.03 13.29
C LYS A 491 27.26 -4.17 13.94
N ALA A 492 27.28 -4.39 15.25
CA ALA A 492 26.12 -4.24 16.12
C ALA A 492 25.54 -2.81 15.97
N PRO A 493 24.23 -2.65 16.19
CA PRO A 493 23.52 -1.40 15.89
C PRO A 493 24.06 -0.25 16.74
N VAL A 494 24.48 0.81 16.08
CA VAL A 494 24.67 2.11 16.73
C VAL A 494 23.29 2.72 16.88
N VAL A 495 22.75 2.66 18.10
CA VAL A 495 21.57 3.44 18.49
C VAL A 495 21.99 4.90 18.46
N ASN A 496 21.64 5.62 17.40
CA ASN A 496 21.69 7.07 17.40
C ASN A 496 20.40 7.61 18.03
N PRO A 497 20.49 8.62 18.90
CA PRO A 497 19.33 9.20 19.56
C PRO A 497 18.40 9.85 18.54
N ILE A 498 17.12 9.57 18.72
CA ILE A 498 16.00 10.17 18.01
C ILE A 498 16.12 11.69 18.14
N ILE A 499 16.27 12.38 17.01
CA ILE A 499 16.12 13.83 16.94
C ILE A 499 14.63 14.09 17.08
N ASP A 500 14.22 14.66 18.22
CA ASP A 500 12.84 15.09 18.45
C ASP A 500 12.41 16.09 17.37
N PRO A 501 11.33 15.82 16.62
CA PRO A 501 10.66 16.85 15.85
C PRO A 501 9.78 17.72 16.76
N ASP A 502 9.85 19.02 16.49
CA ASP A 502 8.91 20.10 16.86
C ASP A 502 7.44 19.62 17.00
N PRO A 503 6.62 20.15 17.92
CA PRO A 503 5.31 19.62 18.31
C PRO A 503 4.20 19.96 17.31
N GLN A 504 4.40 19.57 16.05
CA GLN A 504 3.32 19.33 15.10
C GLN A 504 3.01 17.83 15.15
N LEU A 505 1.71 17.50 15.17
CA LEU A 505 1.15 16.16 15.35
C LEU A 505 2.01 15.04 14.73
N PRO A 506 2.23 13.92 15.44
CA PRO A 506 2.97 12.79 14.89
C PRO A 506 2.36 12.33 13.56
N ALA A 507 3.23 12.06 12.58
CA ALA A 507 2.86 11.49 11.29
C ALA A 507 2.06 10.18 11.49
N GLY A 508 0.91 10.02 10.83
CA GLY A 508 0.10 8.78 10.84
C GLY A 508 -1.28 8.84 11.51
N ARG A 509 -1.65 9.91 12.22
CA ARG A 509 -2.93 9.99 12.98
C ARG A 509 -4.12 10.54 12.19
N ILE A 510 -5.26 9.86 12.31
CA ILE A 510 -6.57 10.25 11.74
C ILE A 510 -7.37 10.97 12.82
N ARG A 511 -7.84 12.20 12.54
CA ARG A 511 -8.79 12.90 13.40
C ARG A 511 -10.22 12.46 13.11
N LEU A 512 -10.87 11.86 14.10
CA LEU A 512 -12.21 11.28 13.96
C LEU A 512 -13.31 12.30 14.26
N ARG A 513 -13.43 13.33 13.42
CA ARG A 513 -14.43 14.38 13.63
C ARG A 513 -15.87 13.94 13.37
N GLY A 514 -16.10 13.11 12.35
CA GLY A 514 -17.45 12.73 11.92
C GLY A 514 -18.11 11.64 12.76
N PHE A 515 -17.33 10.78 13.43
CA PHE A 515 -17.87 9.77 14.35
C PHE A 515 -18.33 10.34 15.70
N ARG A 516 -18.13 11.63 15.94
CA ARG A 516 -18.62 12.31 17.14
C ARG A 516 -19.97 12.95 16.88
N ARG A 517 -20.93 12.71 17.77
CA ARG A 517 -22.14 13.55 17.85
C ARG A 517 -21.72 14.95 18.29
N VAL A 518 -21.77 15.91 17.37
CA VAL A 518 -21.68 17.32 17.72
C VAL A 518 -23.06 17.72 18.24
N HIS A 519 -23.19 17.81 19.56
CA HIS A 519 -24.44 18.18 20.24
C HIS A 519 -24.81 19.66 20.12
#